data_AF-Q5HK98-F1
#
_entry.id   AF-Q5HK98-F1
#
_cell.length_a   1.000
_cell.length_b   1.000
_cell.length_c   1.000
_cell.angle_alpha   90.00
_cell.angle_beta   90.00
_cell.angle_gamma   90.00
#
_symmetry.space_group_name_H-M   'P 1'
#
loop_
_entity.id
_entity.type
_entity.pdbx_description
1 polymer ?
#
loop_
_entity_poly.entity_id
_entity_poly.type
_entity_poly.pdbx_seq_one_letter_code
_entity_poly.pdbx_strand_id
1 'polypeptide(L)' 'MSSAEYKIKSKSMTNYSEETSSISNISYEIENANNNVLPRNRIMAQTEKLKDDNKFPSNLE' A
#
# COMPACT_ATOMS: atom_id res chain seq x y z
N MET A 1 9.51 4.14 23.63
CA MET A 1 8.62 4.85 22.69
C MET A 1 8.30 3.89 21.56
N SER A 2 7.04 3.51 21.37
CA SER A 2 6.65 2.73 20.20
C SER A 2 6.66 3.68 19.01
N SER A 3 7.78 3.75 18.27
CA SER A 3 7.76 4.39 16.95
C SER A 3 6.68 3.66 16.16
N ALA A 4 5.59 4.36 15.82
CA ALA A 4 4.54 3.76 15.02
C ALA A 4 5.16 3.38 13.68
N GLU A 5 5.30 2.07 13.42
CA GLU A 5 5.76 1.56 12.13
C GLU A 5 4.86 2.16 11.03
N TYR A 6 5.48 2.55 9.91
CA TYR A 6 4.75 3.07 8.76
C TYR A 6 3.69 2.06 8.29
N LYS A 7 2.47 2.56 8.07
CA LYS A 7 1.35 1.77 7.54
C LYS A 7 0.97 2.29 6.17
N ILE A 8 1.01 1.40 5.18
CA ILE A 8 0.54 1.66 3.82
C ILE A 8 -0.95 2.00 3.90
N LYS A 9 -1.32 3.17 3.38
CA LYS A 9 -2.70 3.66 3.42
C LYS A 9 -3.45 3.20 2.18
N SER A 10 -4.61 2.59 2.38
CA SER A 10 -5.50 2.16 1.31
C SER A 10 -6.42 3.25 0.76
N LYS A 11 -6.30 4.50 1.24
CA LYS A 11 -7.35 5.53 1.10
C LYS A 11 -7.61 6.00 -0.35
N SER A 12 -6.88 5.49 -1.32
CA SER A 12 -7.04 5.85 -2.73
C SER A 12 -6.96 4.62 -3.66
N MET A 13 -7.07 3.42 -3.09
CA MET A 13 -6.86 2.12 -3.76
C MET A 13 -8.16 1.34 -3.98
N THR A 14 -9.31 2.01 -3.88
CA THR A 14 -10.62 1.38 -4.12
C THR A 14 -10.73 0.93 -5.57
N ASN A 15 -11.41 -0.20 -5.83
CA ASN A 15 -11.63 -0.80 -7.17
C ASN A 15 -12.17 0.14 -8.26
N TYR A 16 -12.59 1.36 -7.92
CA TYR A 16 -13.17 2.35 -8.82
C TYR A 16 -12.21 3.49 -9.22
N SER A 17 -10.95 3.50 -8.78
CA SER A 17 -9.97 4.50 -9.24
C SER A 17 -9.36 4.13 -10.59
N GLU A 18 -9.12 5.13 -11.43
CA GLU A 18 -8.41 4.96 -12.71
C GLU A 18 -7.09 4.19 -12.50
N GLU A 19 -6.75 3.28 -13.41
CA GLU A 19 -5.57 2.40 -13.32
C GLU A 19 -4.28 3.19 -13.03
N THR A 20 -4.07 4.29 -13.75
CA THR A 20 -2.88 5.15 -13.58
C THR A 20 -2.83 5.77 -12.18
N SER A 21 -3.96 6.28 -11.69
CA SER A 21 -4.07 6.87 -10.35
C SER A 21 -3.83 5.83 -9.25
N SER A 22 -4.29 4.59 -9.46
CA SER A 22 -4.11 3.48 -8.54
C SER A 22 -2.64 3.06 -8.41
N ILE A 23 -1.92 2.96 -9.54
CA ILE A 23 -0.48 2.63 -9.57
C ILE A 23 0.34 3.74 -8.91
N SER A 24 0.04 5.01 -9.22
CA SER A 24 0.76 6.16 -8.63
C SER A 24 0.60 6.22 -7.12
N ASN A 25 -0.61 5.96 -6.60
CA ASN A 25 -0.87 5.94 -5.16
C ASN A 25 -0.13 4.79 -4.45
N ILE A 26 -0.12 3.58 -5.01
CA ILE A 26 0.62 2.44 -4.45
C ILE A 26 2.12 2.75 -4.43
N SER A 27 2.65 3.29 -5.53
CA SER A 27 4.07 3.63 -5.66
C SER A 27 4.49 4.66 -4.61
N TYR A 28 3.67 5.69 -4.41
CA TYR A 28 3.88 6.72 -3.38
C TYR A 28 3.92 6.13 -1.96
N GLU A 29 3.00 5.22 -1.63
CA GLU A 29 2.96 4.59 -0.31
C GLU A 29 4.13 3.63 -0.07
N ILE A 30 4.58 2.90 -1.10
CA ILE A 30 5.76 2.04 -1.03
C ILE A 30 7.03 2.88 -0.86
N GLU A 31 7.16 3.99 -1.60
CA GLU A 31 8.29 4.90 -1.47
C GLU A 31 8.36 5.49 -0.06
N ASN A 32 7.22 5.92 0.49
CA ASN A 32 7.15 6.38 1.88
C ASN A 32 7.48 5.29 2.89
N ALA A 33 7.05 4.05 2.65
CA ALA A 33 7.41 2.91 3.51
C ALA A 33 8.93 2.67 3.51
N ASN A 34 9.55 2.72 2.33
CA ASN A 34 11.01 2.63 2.19
C ASN A 34 11.73 3.79 2.89
N ASN A 35 11.23 5.03 2.75
CA ASN A 35 11.77 6.21 3.41
C ASN A 35 11.65 6.15 4.94
N ASN A 36 10.63 5.44 5.45
CA ASN A 36 10.46 5.15 6.87
C ASN A 36 11.21 3.88 7.31
N VAL A 37 12.11 3.34 6.48
CA VAL A 37 12.94 2.17 6.76
C VAL A 37 12.10 0.94 7.12
N LEU A 38 10.89 0.83 6.56
CA LEU A 38 10.04 -0.32 6.78
C LEU A 38 10.66 -1.54 6.04
N PRO A 39 10.87 -2.67 6.72
CA PRO A 39 11.42 -3.86 6.09
C PRO A 39 10.56 -4.34 4.91
N ARG A 40 11.21 -4.82 3.84
CA ARG A 40 10.52 -5.29 2.62
C ARG A 40 9.47 -6.37 2.92
N ASN A 41 9.73 -7.28 3.84
CA ASN A 41 8.75 -8.31 4.25
C ASN A 41 7.51 -7.71 4.93
N ARG A 42 7.66 -6.60 5.67
CA ARG A 42 6.52 -5.86 6.26
C ARG A 42 5.73 -5.12 5.20
N ILE A 43 6.40 -4.54 4.20
CA ILE A 43 5.75 -3.93 3.02
C ILE A 43 4.92 -4.99 2.30
N MET A 44 5.51 -6.16 1.99
CA MET A 44 4.81 -7.25 1.32
C MET A 44 3.61 -7.77 2.13
N ALA A 45 3.78 -8.02 3.43
CA ALA A 45 2.69 -8.48 4.28
C ALA A 45 1.53 -7.48 4.36
N GLN A 46 1.83 -6.17 4.36
CA GLN A 46 0.79 -5.14 4.32
C GLN A 46 0.08 -5.12 2.96
N THR A 47 0.81 -5.29 1.85
CA THR A 47 0.23 -5.37 0.51
C THR A 47 -0.65 -6.61 0.33
N GLU A 48 -0.20 -7.79 0.78
CA GLU A 48 -1.00 -9.03 0.74
C GLU A 48 -2.28 -8.87 1.57
N LYS A 49 -2.18 -8.31 2.77
CA LYS A 49 -3.36 -8.01 3.59
C LYS A 49 -4.33 -7.06 2.90
N LEU A 50 -3.85 -6.09 2.13
CA LEU A 50 -4.72 -5.19 1.35
C LEU A 50 -5.46 -5.94 0.25
N LYS A 51 -4.82 -6.94 -0.39
CA LYS A 51 -5.46 -7.81 -1.38
C LYS A 51 -6.55 -8.65 -0.70
N ASP A 52 -6.22 -9.33 0.39
CA ASP A 52 -7.16 -10.15 1.16
C ASP A 52 -8.38 -9.33 1.65
N ASP A 53 -8.16 -8.09 2.08
CA ASP A 53 -9.20 -7.17 2.55
C ASP A 53 -10.04 -6.56 1.41
N ASN A 54 -9.79 -6.90 0.12
CA ASN A 54 -10.39 -6.24 -1.06
C ASN A 54 -10.17 -4.71 -1.07
N LYS A 55 -9.06 -4.26 -0.46
CA LYS A 55 -8.62 -2.85 -0.41
C LYS A 55 -7.44 -2.59 -1.34
N PHE A 56 -7.05 -3.60 -2.10
CA PHE A 56 -6.12 -3.48 -3.21
C PHE A 56 -6.91 -3.28 -4.49
N PRO A 57 -6.43 -2.45 -5.43
CA PRO A 57 -7.14 -2.22 -6.68
C PRO A 57 -7.22 -3.52 -7.48
N SER A 58 -8.44 -4.02 -7.70
CA SER A 58 -8.67 -5.29 -8.42
C SER A 58 -8.19 -5.28 -9.87
N ASN A 59 -7.95 -4.09 -10.45
CA ASN A 59 -7.36 -3.90 -11.77
C ASN A 59 -5.83 -4.14 -11.80
N LEU A 60 -5.20 -4.35 -10.64
CA LEU A 60 -3.76 -4.60 -10.48
C LEU A 60 -3.48 -5.94 -9.80
N GLU A 61 -4.50 -6.79 -9.61
CA GLU A 61 -4.34 -8.12 -9.00
C GLU A 61 -3.66 -9.14 -9.89
#